data_AF-A0A3B9IBR7-F1
#
_entry.id   AF-A0A3B9IBR7-F1
#
_cell.length_a   1.000
_cell.length_b   1.000
_cell.length_c   1.000
_cell.angle_alpha   90.00
_cell.angle_beta   90.00
_cell.angle_gamma   90.00
#
_symmetry.space_group_name_H-M   'P 1'
#
loop_
_entity.id
_entity.type
_entity.pdbx_description
1 polymer ?
#
loop_
_entity_poly.entity_id
_entity_poly.type
_entity_poly.pdbx_seq_one_letter_code
_entity_poly.pdbx_strand_id
1 'polypeptide(L)'
;MDKKEHELMYSFITDFWAFIKAYWVIYDSDDWWDSIVKQGNLLADKYASEDPETFRTIKALIVAFMKEQERKAREHEQTAKEDGRQAG
;
A
#
# COMPACT_ATOMS: atom_id res chain seq x y z
N MET A 1 -17.12 -18.18 10.57
CA MET A 1 -15.76 -18.13 10.03
C MET A 1 -15.00 -19.33 10.59
N ASP A 2 -14.55 -20.24 9.73
CA ASP A 2 -13.87 -21.46 10.14
C ASP A 2 -12.44 -21.18 10.65
N LYS A 3 -11.74 -22.20 11.16
CA LYS A 3 -10.38 -22.04 11.70
C LYS A 3 -9.38 -21.63 10.61
N LYS A 4 -9.52 -22.15 9.39
CA LYS A 4 -8.61 -21.85 8.26
C LYS A 4 -8.82 -20.42 7.77
N GLU A 5 -10.06 -19.95 7.70
CA GLU A 5 -10.37 -18.56 7.36
C GLU A 5 -9.72 -17.60 8.37
N HIS A 6 -9.69 -17.94 9.66
CA HIS A 6 -9.02 -17.12 10.69
C HIS A 6 -7.50 -17.10 10.53
N GLU A 7 -6.90 -18.26 10.29
CA GLU A 7 -5.45 -18.36 10.04
C GLU A 7 -5.04 -17.59 8.77
N LEU A 8 -5.88 -17.65 7.73
CA LEU A 8 -5.68 -16.92 6.48
C LEU A 8 -5.77 -15.41 6.71
N MET A 9 -6.82 -14.93 7.37
CA MET A 9 -6.98 -13.51 7.69
C MET A 9 -5.84 -12.98 8.57
N TYR A 10 -5.43 -13.75 9.59
CA TYR A 10 -4.32 -13.35 10.45
C TYR A 10 -3.00 -13.24 9.68
N SER A 11 -2.75 -14.19 8.78
CA SER A 11 -1.58 -14.17 7.89
C SER A 11 -1.59 -12.95 6.98
N PHE A 12 -2.74 -12.67 6.35
CA PHE A 12 -2.91 -11.49 5.50
C PHE A 12 -2.67 -10.19 6.28
N ILE A 13 -3.28 -10.02 7.45
CA ILE A 13 -3.12 -8.82 8.27
C ILE A 13 -1.65 -8.61 8.65
N THR A 14 -0.95 -9.68 9.00
CA THR A 14 0.47 -9.63 9.38
C THR A 14 1.35 -9.20 8.20
N ASP A 15 1.14 -9.78 7.02
CA ASP A 15 1.88 -9.41 5.82
C ASP A 15 1.55 -7.99 5.35
N PHE A 16 0.28 -7.61 5.38
CA PHE A 16 -0.17 -6.28 5.01
C PHE A 16 0.40 -5.22 5.97
N TRP A 17 0.49 -5.52 7.27
CA TRP A 17 1.14 -4.66 8.25
C TRP A 17 2.64 -4.50 7.97
N ALA A 18 3.32 -5.59 7.58
CA ALA A 18 4.72 -5.52 7.16
C ALA A 18 4.89 -4.65 5.89
N PHE A 19 4.00 -4.81 4.92
CA PHE A 19 3.95 -3.99 3.71
C PHE A 19 3.75 -2.50 4.03
N ILE A 20 2.77 -2.16 4.88
CA ILE A 20 2.53 -0.78 5.33
C ILE A 20 3.81 -0.20 5.94
N LYS A 21 4.46 -0.91 6.85
CA LYS A 21 5.69 -0.40 7.51
C LYS A 21 6.82 -0.15 6.51
N ALA A 22 6.97 -0.99 5.50
CA ALA A 22 8.01 -0.85 4.48
C ALA A 22 7.81 0.39 3.59
N TYR A 23 6.54 0.77 3.36
CA TYR A 23 6.17 1.85 2.44
C TYR A 23 5.41 2.99 3.11
N TRP A 24 5.52 3.13 4.44
CA TRP A 24 4.87 4.21 5.17
C TRP A 24 5.51 5.57 4.90
N VAL A 25 6.84 5.57 4.77
CA VAL A 25 7.65 6.73 4.41
C VAL A 25 7.81 6.74 2.90
N ILE A 26 7.40 7.85 2.28
CA ILE A 26 7.51 8.06 0.83
C ILE A 26 8.92 8.52 0.51
N TYR A 27 9.52 7.89 -0.49
CA TYR A 27 10.75 8.37 -1.12
C TYR A 27 10.39 8.88 -2.51
N ASP A 28 10.88 10.07 -2.85
CA ASP A 28 10.65 10.70 -4.14
C ASP A 28 11.59 10.10 -5.20
N SER A 29 11.34 8.82 -5.53
CA SER A 29 12.05 8.12 -6.58
C SER A 29 11.13 7.14 -7.31
N ASP A 30 11.31 7.02 -8.63
CA ASP A 30 10.59 6.06 -9.46
C ASP A 30 10.81 4.62 -8.96
N ASP A 31 12.04 4.29 -8.53
CA ASP A 31 12.37 2.99 -7.94
C ASP A 31 11.51 2.64 -6.73
N TRP A 32 11.16 3.64 -5.90
CA TRP A 32 10.29 3.42 -4.75
C TRP A 32 8.85 3.15 -5.18
N TRP A 33 8.34 3.90 -6.16
CA TRP A 33 7.00 3.71 -6.74
C TRP A 33 6.85 2.35 -7.45
N ASP A 34 7.86 1.95 -8.22
CA ASP A 34 7.89 0.64 -8.85
C ASP A 34 7.94 -0.48 -7.82
N SER A 35 8.69 -0.27 -6.73
CA SER A 35 8.82 -1.22 -5.63
C SER A 35 7.50 -1.42 -4.89
N ILE A 36 6.81 -0.35 -4.48
CA ILE A 36 5.53 -0.44 -3.77
C ILE A 36 4.46 -1.13 -4.65
N VAL A 37 4.41 -0.82 -5.95
CA VAL A 37 3.49 -1.46 -6.91
C VAL A 37 3.80 -2.94 -7.04
N LYS A 38 5.07 -3.30 -7.27
CA LYS A 38 5.51 -4.69 -7.40
C LYS A 38 5.20 -5.51 -6.16
N GLN A 39 5.55 -5.01 -4.97
CA GLN A 39 5.30 -5.74 -3.72
C GLN A 39 3.81 -5.83 -3.40
N GLY A 40 3.02 -4.80 -3.70
CA GLY A 40 1.57 -4.85 -3.55
C GLY A 40 0.92 -5.92 -4.44
N ASN A 41 1.36 -6.05 -5.70
CA ASN A 41 0.87 -7.11 -6.58
C ASN A 41 1.26 -8.51 -6.09
N LEU A 42 2.52 -8.70 -5.67
CA LEU A 42 2.96 -9.98 -5.08
C LEU A 42 2.18 -10.36 -3.83
N LEU A 43 1.84 -9.38 -2.99
CA LEU A 43 1.01 -9.59 -1.81
C LEU A 43 -0.41 -10.02 -2.21
N ALA A 44 -1.03 -9.36 -3.20
CA ALA A 44 -2.34 -9.77 -3.69
C ALA A 44 -2.31 -11.19 -4.27
N ASP A 45 -1.33 -11.51 -5.11
CA ASP A 45 -1.19 -12.81 -5.77
C ASP A 45 -1.00 -13.96 -4.76
N LYS A 46 -0.28 -13.72 -3.65
CA LYS A 46 -0.11 -14.68 -2.55
C LYS A 46 -1.46 -15.20 -2.01
N TYR A 47 -2.50 -14.38 -2.06
CA TYR A 47 -3.82 -14.68 -1.51
C TYR A 47 -4.90 -14.90 -2.58
N ALA A 48 -4.52 -15.02 -3.85
CA ALA A 48 -5.46 -15.12 -4.97
C ALA A 48 -6.17 -16.48 -5.09
N SER A 49 -5.59 -17.55 -4.54
CA SER A 49 -6.08 -18.93 -4.73
C SER A 49 -7.12 -19.39 -3.71
N GLU A 50 -7.36 -18.63 -2.64
CA GLU A 50 -8.11 -19.11 -1.47
C GLU A 50 -9.62 -18.86 -1.60
N ASP A 51 -10.01 -17.61 -1.88
CA ASP A 51 -11.41 -17.20 -2.04
C ASP A 51 -11.49 -15.91 -2.88
N PRO A 52 -12.31 -15.86 -3.95
CA PRO A 52 -12.47 -14.67 -4.78
C PRO A 52 -12.93 -13.41 -4.04
N GLU A 53 -13.72 -13.54 -2.97
CA GLU A 53 -14.21 -12.37 -2.21
C GLU A 53 -13.14 -11.81 -1.28
N THR A 54 -12.43 -12.69 -0.58
CA THR A 54 -11.24 -12.37 0.21
C THR A 54 -10.16 -11.74 -0.67
N PHE A 55 -9.88 -12.29 -1.85
CA PHE A 55 -8.92 -11.72 -2.80
C PHE A 55 -9.31 -10.30 -3.25
N ARG A 56 -10.60 -10.07 -3.57
CA ARG A 56 -11.10 -8.72 -3.92
C ARG A 56 -10.88 -7.74 -2.77
N THR A 57 -11.14 -8.16 -1.53
CA THR A 57 -10.96 -7.34 -0.34
C THR A 57 -9.49 -6.97 -0.13
N ILE A 58 -8.60 -7.97 -0.22
CA ILE A 58 -7.15 -7.78 -0.10
C ILE A 58 -6.62 -6.80 -1.15
N LYS A 59 -7.00 -7.00 -2.41
CA LYS A 59 -6.61 -6.12 -3.51
C LYS A 59 -7.13 -4.69 -3.30
N ALA A 60 -8.37 -4.53 -2.84
CA ALA A 60 -8.94 -3.21 -2.54
C ALA A 60 -8.17 -2.48 -1.44
N LEU A 61 -7.74 -3.17 -0.38
CA LEU A 61 -6.93 -2.59 0.70
C LEU A 61 -5.56 -2.12 0.22
N ILE A 62 -4.88 -2.93 -0.61
CA ILE A 62 -3.58 -2.58 -1.18
C ILE A 62 -3.70 -1.34 -2.08
N VAL A 63 -4.72 -1.30 -2.94
CA VAL A 63 -4.99 -0.13 -3.80
C VAL A 63 -5.34 1.11 -2.98
N ALA A 64 -6.14 0.97 -1.92
CA ALA A 64 -6.48 2.09 -1.04
C ALA A 64 -5.22 2.67 -0.37
N PHE A 65 -4.30 1.81 0.08
CA PHE A 65 -3.02 2.25 0.63
C PHE A 65 -2.17 2.99 -0.41
N MET A 66 -2.05 2.48 -1.64
CA MET A 66 -1.29 3.15 -2.71
C MET A 66 -1.86 4.54 -3.03
N LYS A 67 -3.19 4.67 -3.13
CA LYS A 67 -3.85 5.97 -3.35
C LYS A 67 -3.57 6.96 -2.22
N GLU A 68 -3.49 6.48 -0.99
CA GLU A 68 -3.14 7.30 0.16
C GLU A 68 -1.68 7.77 0.11
N GLN A 69 -0.75 6.91 -0.35
CA GLN A 69 0.63 7.33 -0.59
C GLN A 69 0.72 8.38 -1.71
N GLU A 70 -0.02 8.22 -2.80
CA GLU A 70 -0.08 9.23 -3.85
C GLU A 70 -0.64 10.57 -3.34
N ARG A 71 -1.68 10.54 -2.49
CA ARG A 71 -2.24 11.75 -1.87
C ARG A 71 -1.18 12.48 -1.04
N LYS A 72 -0.50 11.76 -0.16
CA LYS A 72 0.59 12.30 0.66
C LYS A 72 1.73 12.87 -0.19
N ALA A 73 2.13 12.18 -1.26
CA ALA A 73 3.18 12.66 -2.17
C ALA A 73 2.79 13.99 -2.83
N ARG A 74 1.54 14.12 -3.31
CA ARG A 74 1.02 15.37 -3.87
C ARG A 74 0.98 16.51 -2.85
N GLU A 75 0.63 16.22 -1.60
CA GLU A 75 0.64 17.22 -0.53
C GLU A 75 2.05 17.71 -0.21
N HIS A 76 3.03 16.81 -0.14
CA HIS A 76 4.44 17.18 0.02
C HIS A 76 4.95 18.08 -1.12
N GLU A 77 4.56 17.78 -2.36
CA GLU A 77 4.94 18.58 -3.53
C GLU A 77 4.29 19.98 -3.50
N GLN A 78 3.04 20.10 -3.04
CA GLN A 78 2.33 21.37 -2.91
C GLN A 78 2.93 22.27 -1.83
N THR A 79 3.23 21.72 -0.64
CA THR A 79 3.86 22.48 0.44
C THR A 79 5.24 23.02 0.02
N ALA A 80 6.05 22.20 -0.66
CA ALA A 80 7.36 22.64 -1.17
C ALA A 80 7.27 23.82 -2.15
N LYS A 81 6.21 23.86 -2.98
CA LYS A 81 5.97 24.95 -3.94
C LYS A 81 5.48 26.24 -3.28
N GLU A 82 4.70 26.14 -2.19
CA GLU A 82 4.20 27.30 -1.44
C GLU A 82 5.33 27.97 -0.63
N ASP A 83 6.18 27.18 0.02
CA ASP A 83 7.33 27.70 0.79
C ASP A 83 8.37 28.39 -0.12
N GLY A 84 8.65 27.83 -1.30
CA GLY A 84 9.55 28.43 -2.27
C GLY A 84 9.04 29.75 -2.86
N ARG A 85 7.72 29.98 -2.86
CA ARG A 85 7.09 31.21 -3.34
C ARG A 85 7.06 32.33 -2.30
N GLN A 86 7.08 31.99 -1.00
CA GLN A 86 7.15 32.99 0.07
C GLN A 86 8.58 33.46 0.36
N ALA A 87 9.59 32.72 -0.10
CA ALA A 87 11.00 33.02 0.11
C ALA A 87 11.68 33.81 -1.03
N GLY A 88 10.96 34.15 -2.11
CA GLY A 88 11.46 34.91 -3.27
C GLY A 88 10.71 36.22 -3.48
#